data_AF-A0A7Y8WNA6-F1
#
_entry.id   AF-A0A7Y8WNA6-F1
#
_cell.length_a   1.000
_cell.length_b   1.000
_cell.length_c   1.000
_cell.angle_alpha   90.00
_cell.angle_beta   90.00
_cell.angle_gamma   90.00
#
_symmetry.space_group_name_H-M   'P 1'
#
loop_
_entity.id
_entity.type
_entity.pdbx_description
1 polymer ?
#
loop_
_entity_poly.entity_id
_entity_poly.type
_entity_poly.pdbx_seq_one_letter_code
_entity_poly.pdbx_strand_id
1 'polypeptide(L)' 'MLQNIGIPGLILVLVIALIIFGPSKLPELGRAVGSTLKEFKKSTRELVSDDSTDKVQSKKEEKTI' A
#
# COMPACT_ATOMS: atom_id res chain seq x y z
N MET A 1 -18.46 10.43 24.25
CA MET A 1 -17.76 9.34 24.99
C MET A 1 -16.79 8.56 24.10
N LEU A 2 -17.18 8.10 22.90
CA LEU A 2 -16.30 7.31 22.02
C LEU A 2 -15.26 8.13 21.21
N GLN A 3 -15.48 9.43 21.02
CA GLN A 3 -14.54 10.29 20.25
C GLN A 3 -13.25 10.65 20.99
N ASN A 4 -13.16 10.36 22.30
CA ASN A 4 -11.91 10.46 23.06
C ASN A 4 -11.03 9.22 22.91
N ILE A 5 -11.54 8.17 22.25
CA ILE A 5 -10.81 6.95 21.92
C ILE A 5 -10.14 7.18 20.56
N GLY A 6 -9.23 8.16 20.50
CA GLY A 6 -8.48 8.48 19.30
C GLY A 6 -7.44 7.41 18.96
N ILE A 7 -6.30 7.86 18.43
CA ILE A 7 -5.14 7.03 18.13
C ILE A 7 -4.77 6.01 19.23
N PRO A 8 -4.87 6.32 20.55
CA PRO A 8 -4.55 5.34 21.60
C PRO A 8 -5.42 4.07 21.57
N GLY A 9 -6.72 4.19 21.29
CA GLY A 9 -7.60 3.01 21.24
C GLY A 9 -7.41 2.18 19.97
N LEU A 10 -7.08 2.82 18.85
CA LEU A 10 -6.69 2.12 17.63
C LEU A 10 -5.42 1.26 17.87
N ILE A 11 -4.44 1.81 18.59
CA ILE A 11 -3.22 1.10 18.98
C ILE A 11 -3.55 -0.12 19.85
N LEU A 12 -4.44 0.02 20.83
CA LEU A 12 -4.85 -1.10 21.68
C LEU A 12 -5.47 -2.25 20.86
N VAL A 13 -6.36 -1.92 19.93
CA VAL A 13 -6.97 -2.91 19.02
C VAL A 13 -5.91 -3.55 18.13
N LEU A 14 -4.98 -2.76 17.59
CA LEU A 14 -3.86 -3.28 16.80
C LEU A 14 -3.00 -4.25 17.61
N VAL A 15 -2.67 -3.93 18.86
CA VAL A 15 -1.86 -4.82 19.71
C VAL A 15 -2.57 -6.16 19.92
N ILE A 16 -3.87 -6.17 20.22
CA ILE A 16 -4.64 -7.41 20.37
C ILE A 16 -4.66 -8.21 19.05
N ALA A 17 -4.92 -7.53 17.93
CA ALA A 17 -4.88 -8.16 16.61
C ALA A 17 -3.48 -8.74 16.30
N LEU A 18 -2.40 -8.04 16.68
CA LEU A 18 -1.04 -8.49 16.50
C LEU A 18 -0.67 -9.67 17.41
N ILE A 19 -1.29 -9.84 18.56
CA ILE A 19 -1.09 -11.04 19.39
C ILE A 19 -1.73 -12.26 18.70
N ILE A 20 -2.93 -12.10 18.13
CA ILE A 20 -3.66 -13.19 17.47
C ILE A 20 -3.02 -13.55 16.12
N PHE A 21 -2.72 -12.55 15.30
CA PHE A 21 -2.22 -12.74 13.94
C PHE A 21 -0.68 -12.75 13.89
N GLY A 22 0.02 -12.09 14.82
CA GLY A 22 1.46 -11.90 14.80
C GLY A 22 1.90 -10.64 14.03
N PRO A 23 2.96 -9.94 14.47
CA PRO A 23 3.45 -8.71 13.82
C PRO A 23 3.97 -8.94 12.40
N SER A 24 4.42 -10.14 12.06
CA SER A 24 4.95 -10.46 10.73
C SER A 24 3.85 -10.61 9.66
N LYS A 25 2.60 -10.92 10.05
CA LYS A 25 1.51 -11.12 9.09
C LYS A 25 1.04 -9.83 8.44
N LEU A 26 1.03 -8.70 9.15
CA LEU A 26 0.62 -7.42 8.55
C LEU A 26 1.53 -6.97 7.39
N PRO A 27 2.89 -6.98 7.52
CA PRO A 27 3.79 -6.71 6.41
C PRO A 27 3.66 -7.72 5.27
N GLU A 28 3.48 -9.00 5.57
CA GLU A 28 3.34 -10.06 4.57
C GLU A 28 2.08 -9.86 3.71
N LEU A 29 0.93 -9.63 4.35
CA LEU A 29 -0.34 -9.30 3.69
C LEU A 29 -0.22 -7.99 2.90
N GLY A 30 0.42 -6.97 3.48
CA GLY A 30 0.66 -5.69 2.80
C GLY A 30 1.53 -5.84 1.54
N ARG A 31 2.54 -6.72 1.55
CA ARG A 31 3.38 -7.03 0.38
C ARG A 31 2.61 -7.77 -0.70
N ALA A 32 1.78 -8.75 -0.32
CA ALA A 32 0.94 -9.48 -1.25
C ALA A 32 -0.09 -8.55 -1.93
N VAL A 33 -0.89 -7.85 -1.12
CA VAL A 33 -1.91 -6.90 -1.58
C VAL A 33 -1.28 -5.74 -2.36
N GLY A 34 -0.13 -5.23 -1.90
CA GLY A 34 0.59 -4.14 -2.57
C GLY A 34 1.12 -4.54 -3.95
N SER A 35 1.59 -5.78 -4.12
CA SER A 35 2.03 -6.29 -5.42
C SER A 35 0.85 -6.42 -6.38
N THR A 36 -0.28 -6.95 -5.91
CA THR A 36 -1.53 -7.02 -6.69
C THR A 36 -2.02 -5.63 -7.08
N LEU A 37 -2.07 -4.68 -6.15
CA LEU A 37 -2.47 -3.28 -6.43
C LEU A 37 -1.54 -2.61 -7.43
N LYS A 38 -0.23 -2.89 -7.36
CA LYS A 38 0.78 -2.34 -8.28
C LYS A 38 0.56 -2.84 -9.70
N GLU A 39 0.35 -4.15 -9.87
CA GLU A 39 0.05 -4.75 -11.16
C GLU A 39 -1.29 -4.27 -11.69
N PHE A 40 -2.33 -4.25 -10.85
CA PHE A 40 -3.65 -3.73 -11.19
C PHE A 40 -3.59 -2.28 -11.67
N LYS A 41 -2.83 -1.42 -10.98
CA LYS A 41 -2.60 -0.03 -11.40
C LYS A 41 -1.89 0.05 -12.75
N LYS A 42 -0.89 -0.79 -13.01
CA LYS A 42 -0.15 -0.82 -14.28
C LYS A 42 -1.07 -1.22 -15.43
N SER A 43 -1.81 -2.32 -15.28
CA SER A 43 -2.76 -2.79 -16.28
C SER A 43 -3.89 -1.79 -16.51
N THR A 44 -4.46 -1.21 -15.45
CA THR A 44 -5.49 -0.17 -15.58
C THR A 44 -4.95 1.05 -16.32
N ARG A 45 -3.71 1.46 -16.04
CA ARG A 45 -3.08 2.59 -16.75
C ARG A 45 -2.83 2.27 -18.21
N GLU A 46 -2.40 1.06 -18.55
CA GLU A 46 -2.24 0.63 -19.96
C GLU A 46 -3.59 0.64 -20.70
N LEU A 47 -4.66 0.15 -20.06
CA LEU A 47 -6.02 0.14 -20.63
C LEU A 47 -6.60 1.56 -20.81
N VAL A 48 -6.32 2.48 -19.89
CA VAL A 48 -6.81 3.87 -19.96
C VAL A 48 -5.92 4.75 -20.86
N SER A 49 -4.63 4.43 -21.01
CA SER A 49 -3.70 5.18 -21.84
C SER A 49 -3.75 4.83 -23.33
N ASP A 50 -4.41 3.73 -23.74
CA ASP A 50 -4.64 3.43 -25.17
C ASP A 50 -5.59 4.43 -25.85
N ASP A 51 -6.28 5.28 -25.07
CA ASP A 51 -7.18 6.34 -25.56
C ASP A 51 -6.62 7.77 -25.33
N SER A 52 -5.43 7.95 -24.74
CA SER A 52 -4.83 9.26 -24.53
C SER A 52 -3.32 9.19 -24.35
N THR A 53 -2.60 9.78 -25.30
CA THR A 53 -1.17 10.02 -25.32
C THR A 53 -0.65 10.62 -24.01
N ASP A 54 0.47 10.06 -23.53
CA ASP A 54 1.60 10.73 -22.85
C ASP A 54 1.78 10.61 -21.30
N LYS A 55 3.06 10.43 -20.94
CA LYS A 55 3.78 10.67 -19.65
C LYS A 55 3.40 9.88 -18.38
N VAL A 56 4.29 8.97 -17.94
CA VAL A 56 5.03 9.00 -16.65
C VAL A 56 6.07 7.87 -16.69
N GLN A 57 7.20 8.12 -17.35
CA GLN A 57 8.44 7.37 -17.12
C GLN A 57 9.54 8.41 -16.95
N SER A 58 9.74 8.86 -15.72
CA SER A 58 10.98 9.53 -15.35
C SER A 58 11.21 9.42 -13.84
N LYS A 59 12.48 9.16 -13.52
CA LYS A 59 13.16 9.32 -12.24
C LYS A 59 13.24 8.11 -11.31
N LYS A 60 14.13 7.15 -11.62
CA LYS A 60 15.06 6.61 -10.61
C LYS A 60 16.33 5.88 -11.11
N GLU A 61 16.93 6.23 -12.23
CA GLU A 61 18.29 5.74 -12.57
C GLU A 61 19.12 6.84 -13.23
N GLU A 62 19.57 7.81 -12.43
CA GLU A 62 20.73 8.65 -12.73
C GLU A 62 21.37 9.07 -11.40
N LYS A 63 22.16 8.17 -10.82
CA LYS A 63 23.24 8.53 -9.87
C LYS A 63 24.29 7.43 -9.74
N THR A 64 24.80 7.01 -10.88
CA THR A 64 26.13 6.44 -11.09
C THR A 64 26.33 6.83 -12.55
N ILE A 65 27.16 7.80 -12.90
CA ILE A 65 28.62 7.80 -12.90
C ILE A 65 29.07 9.26 -12.87
#